data_AF-A0A3N4V374-F1
#
_entry.id   AF-A0A3N4V374-F1
#
_cell.length_a   1.000
_cell.length_b   1.000
_cell.length_c   1.000
_cell.angle_alpha   90.00
_cell.angle_beta   90.00
_cell.angle_gamma   90.00
#
_symmetry.space_group_name_H-M   'P 1'
#
loop_
_entity.id
_entity.type
_entity.pdbx_description
1 polymer ?
#
loop_
_entity_poly.entity_id
_entity_poly.type
_entity_poly.pdbx_seq_one_letter_code
_entity_poly.pdbx_strand_id
1 'polypeptide(L)'
;MILNFALGLIGCFGWLGILTHANLRPSARIWPPRRPSWICVLWSWGLTTMIYVGLFRLGLSENEARILPESLVTLGAIIAVAGSILQSWGTSALGLKATSGWPLGGSYPADGCTKGPYKYHRHPQYIGQSLSFIGLALFGGSPYAVVLAVFGCAALVFASHVEGKHLKT
;
A
#
# COMPACT_ATOMS: atom_id res chain seq x y z
N MET A 1 2.01 -7.38 -20.82
CA MET A 1 1.53 -6.00 -20.67
C MET A 1 0.11 -5.93 -20.07
N ILE A 2 -0.96 -6.11 -20.85
CA ILE A 2 -2.36 -5.83 -20.41
C ILE A 2 -2.74 -6.57 -19.13
N LEU A 3 -2.42 -7.87 -19.02
CA LEU A 3 -2.75 -8.66 -17.84
C LEU A 3 -2.03 -8.17 -16.57
N ASN A 4 -0.76 -7.78 -16.68
CA ASN A 4 0.03 -7.28 -15.54
C ASN A 4 -0.50 -5.92 -15.06
N PHE A 5 -0.87 -5.05 -16.00
CA PHE A 5 -1.47 -3.76 -15.69
C PHE A 5 -2.85 -3.92 -15.06
N ALA A 6 -3.72 -4.76 -15.64
CA ALA A 6 -5.05 -5.05 -15.12
C ALA A 6 -5.00 -5.62 -13.70
N LEU A 7 -4.06 -6.53 -13.41
CA LEU A 7 -3.86 -7.07 -12.06
C LEU A 7 -3.57 -5.95 -11.04
N GLY A 8 -2.65 -5.04 -11.37
CA GLY A 8 -2.34 -3.91 -10.51
C GLY A 8 -3.51 -2.95 -10.32
N LEU A 9 -4.28 -2.68 -11.39
CA LEU A 9 -5.46 -1.83 -11.33
C LEU A 9 -6.56 -2.42 -10.44
N ILE A 10 -6.78 -3.74 -10.51
CA ILE A 10 -7.72 -4.43 -9.60
C ILE A 10 -7.32 -4.19 -8.15
N GLY A 11 -6.03 -4.31 -7.82
CA GLY A 11 -5.53 -4.00 -6.48
C GLY A 11 -5.77 -2.53 -6.08
N CYS A 12 -5.43 -1.59 -6.96
CA CYS A 12 -5.58 -0.16 -6.71
C CYS A 12 -7.05 0.26 -6.54
N PHE A 13 -7.91 -0.08 -7.50
CA PHE A 13 -9.33 0.28 -7.47
C PHE A 13 -10.11 -0.52 -6.43
N GLY A 14 -9.70 -1.75 -6.13
CA GLY A 14 -10.23 -2.50 -5.00
C GLY A 14 -10.04 -1.74 -3.68
N TRP A 15 -8.83 -1.26 -3.42
CA TRP A 15 -8.57 -0.43 -2.25
C TRP A 15 -9.34 0.88 -2.27
N LEU A 16 -9.30 1.64 -3.37
CA LEU A 16 -10.03 2.91 -3.48
C LEU A 16 -11.54 2.74 -3.28
N GLY A 17 -12.13 1.68 -3.83
CA GLY A 17 -13.55 1.36 -3.66
C GLY A 17 -13.89 1.04 -2.20
N ILE A 18 -13.09 0.21 -1.53
CA ILE A 18 -13.25 -0.12 -0.11
C ILE A 18 -13.15 1.12 0.78
N LEU A 19 -12.14 1.96 0.53
CA LEU A 19 -11.92 3.20 1.29
C LEU A 19 -13.02 4.22 1.03
N THR A 20 -13.49 4.33 -0.21
CA THR A 20 -14.62 5.20 -0.57
C THR A 20 -15.89 4.73 0.15
N HIS A 21 -16.19 3.44 0.11
CA HIS A 21 -17.31 2.87 0.84
C HIS A 21 -17.20 3.13 2.35
N ALA A 22 -16.03 2.94 2.95
CA ALA A 22 -15.81 3.22 4.36
C ALA A 22 -15.99 4.71 4.72
N ASN A 23 -15.52 5.62 3.87
CA ASN A 23 -15.67 7.06 4.05
C ASN A 23 -17.14 7.50 3.92
N LEU A 24 -17.90 6.91 2.99
CA LEU A 24 -19.31 7.25 2.76
C LEU A 24 -20.26 6.56 3.76
N ARG A 25 -19.89 5.38 4.28
CA ARG A 25 -20.69 4.59 5.22
C ARG A 25 -19.89 4.19 6.47
N PRO A 26 -19.54 5.14 7.36
CA PRO A 26 -18.71 4.86 8.54
C PRO A 26 -19.30 3.81 9.49
N SER A 27 -20.64 3.70 9.55
CA SER A 27 -21.35 2.71 10.37
C SER A 27 -21.27 1.29 9.81
N ALA A 28 -21.12 1.13 8.49
CA ALA A 28 -21.00 -0.15 7.79
C ALA A 28 -19.60 -0.35 7.18
N ARG A 29 -18.60 0.37 7.70
CA ARG A 29 -17.25 0.40 7.12
C ARG A 29 -16.62 -0.98 7.02
N ILE A 30 -15.99 -1.22 5.87
CA ILE A 30 -15.17 -2.40 5.59
C ILE A 30 -13.74 -2.16 6.08
N TRP A 31 -13.26 -0.92 6.04
CA TRP A 31 -11.93 -0.50 6.49
C TRP A 31 -11.96 0.81 7.30
N PRO A 32 -11.26 0.91 8.44
CA PRO A 32 -10.83 -0.23 9.24
C PRO A 32 -12.05 -1.06 9.67
N PRO A 33 -11.97 -2.41 9.66
CA PRO A 33 -13.12 -3.27 9.86
C PRO A 33 -13.69 -3.14 11.29
N ARG A 34 -15.01 -2.98 11.42
CA ARG A 34 -15.67 -2.99 12.75
C ARG A 34 -15.60 -4.34 13.44
N ARG A 35 -15.65 -5.42 12.64
CA ARG A 35 -15.56 -6.81 13.08
C ARG A 35 -14.39 -7.45 12.34
N PRO A 36 -13.17 -7.33 12.88
CA PRO A 36 -12.00 -7.82 12.19
C PRO A 36 -12.03 -9.36 12.12
N SER A 37 -11.63 -9.92 10.97
CA SER A 37 -11.67 -11.36 10.70
C SER A 37 -10.50 -11.75 9.79
N TRP A 38 -10.11 -13.03 9.73
CA TRP A 38 -9.02 -13.49 8.86
C TRP A 38 -9.25 -13.18 7.38
N ILE A 39 -10.51 -13.07 6.97
CA ILE A 39 -10.90 -12.60 5.64
C ILE A 39 -10.35 -11.18 5.39
N CYS A 40 -10.32 -10.31 6.41
CA CYS A 40 -9.72 -8.98 6.33
C CYS A 40 -8.23 -9.01 6.03
N VAL A 41 -7.45 -9.90 6.68
CA VAL A 41 -6.03 -10.08 6.34
C VAL A 41 -5.89 -10.52 4.90
N LEU A 42 -6.68 -11.52 4.50
CA LEU A 42 -6.55 -12.13 3.19
C LEU A 42 -6.80 -11.13 2.07
N TRP A 43 -7.90 -10.37 2.13
CA TRP A 43 -8.20 -9.42 1.05
C TRP A 43 -7.30 -8.18 1.10
N SER A 44 -6.94 -7.65 2.28
CA SER A 44 -6.14 -6.42 2.37
C SER A 44 -4.72 -6.64 1.83
N TRP A 45 -4.10 -7.75 2.23
CA TRP A 45 -2.81 -8.15 1.70
C TRP A 45 -2.93 -8.67 0.28
N GLY A 46 -4.01 -9.38 -0.07
CA GLY A 46 -4.28 -9.81 -1.45
C GLY A 46 -4.29 -8.64 -2.44
N LEU A 47 -5.08 -7.60 -2.18
CA LEU A 47 -5.12 -6.40 -3.02
C LEU A 47 -3.77 -5.68 -3.07
N THR A 48 -3.07 -5.60 -1.94
CA THR A 48 -1.73 -4.98 -1.87
C THR A 48 -0.70 -5.77 -2.69
N THR A 49 -0.70 -7.10 -2.56
CA THR A 49 0.17 -8.00 -3.34
C THR A 49 -0.14 -7.91 -4.83
N MET A 50 -1.41 -7.76 -5.24
CA MET A 50 -1.76 -7.55 -6.64
C MET A 50 -1.09 -6.29 -7.22
N ILE A 51 -1.03 -5.19 -6.46
CA ILE A 51 -0.32 -3.96 -6.87
C ILE A 51 1.17 -4.23 -7.03
N TYR A 52 1.81 -4.86 -6.03
CA TYR A 52 3.24 -5.20 -6.09
C TYR A 52 3.59 -6.12 -7.25
N VAL A 53 2.81 -7.19 -7.46
CA VAL A 53 3.02 -8.14 -8.55
C VAL A 53 2.81 -7.47 -9.90
N GLY A 54 1.79 -6.62 -10.04
CA GLY A 54 1.55 -5.82 -11.26
C GLY A 54 2.74 -4.92 -11.59
N LEU A 55 3.20 -4.13 -10.62
CA LEU A 55 4.35 -3.24 -10.76
C LEU A 55 5.65 -3.99 -11.10
N PHE A 56 5.96 -5.04 -10.35
CA PHE A 56 7.18 -5.83 -10.56
C PHE A 56 7.19 -6.52 -11.92
N ARG A 57 6.07 -7.14 -12.32
CA ARG A 57 5.95 -7.80 -13.64
C ARG A 57 5.96 -6.81 -14.79
N LEU A 58 5.49 -5.58 -14.61
CA LEU A 58 5.65 -4.53 -15.62
C LEU A 58 7.13 -4.16 -15.79
N GLY A 59 7.90 -4.07 -14.70
CA GLY A 59 9.33 -3.72 -14.81
C GLY A 59 10.23 -4.81 -15.41
N LEU A 60 9.81 -6.08 -15.30
CA LEU A 60 10.46 -7.20 -15.98
C LEU A 60 9.98 -7.44 -17.41
N SER A 61 8.93 -6.75 -17.86
CA SER A 61 8.36 -6.98 -19.18
C SER A 61 9.27 -6.40 -20.26
N GLU A 62 9.95 -7.27 -21.02
CA GLU A 62 10.78 -6.89 -22.18
C GLU A 62 9.98 -6.24 -23.31
N ASN A 63 8.65 -6.45 -23.32
CA ASN A 63 7.74 -5.86 -24.30
C ASN A 63 7.44 -4.36 -24.07
N GLU A 64 7.98 -3.76 -23.01
CA GLU A 64 7.81 -2.33 -22.73
C GLU A 64 9.05 -1.56 -23.18
N ALA A 65 8.85 -0.51 -23.98
CA ALA A 65 9.92 0.46 -24.18
C ALA A 65 10.20 1.17 -22.85
N ARG A 66 11.31 0.84 -22.20
CA ARG A 66 11.80 1.61 -21.06
C ARG A 66 12.16 3.01 -21.55
N ILE A 67 11.40 4.00 -21.11
CA ILE A 67 11.60 5.40 -21.51
C ILE A 67 12.60 6.14 -20.62
N LEU A 68 13.02 5.52 -19.51
CA LEU A 68 13.93 6.13 -18.53
C LEU A 68 15.39 5.69 -18.74
N PRO A 69 16.36 6.58 -18.49
CA PRO A 69 17.78 6.23 -18.47
C PRO A 69 18.11 5.25 -17.34
N GLU A 70 19.16 4.45 -17.53
CA GLU A 70 19.56 3.40 -16.56
C GLU A 70 19.84 3.92 -15.15
N SER A 71 20.32 5.16 -15.02
CA SER A 71 20.56 5.80 -13.73
C SER A 71 19.25 5.96 -12.92
N LEU A 72 18.15 6.35 -13.58
CA LEU A 72 16.84 6.46 -12.94
C LEU A 72 16.23 5.09 -12.63
N VAL A 73 16.46 4.10 -13.48
CA VAL A 73 16.05 2.71 -13.22
C VAL A 73 16.75 2.16 -11.98
N THR A 74 18.07 2.37 -11.88
CA THR A 74 18.88 1.97 -10.73
C THR A 74 18.45 2.67 -9.45
N LEU A 75 18.24 3.99 -9.51
CA LEU A 75 17.70 4.77 -8.39
C LEU A 75 16.32 4.24 -7.98
N GLY A 76 15.46 3.93 -8.94
CA GLY A 76 14.16 3.31 -8.72
C GLY A 76 14.26 2.01 -7.93
N ALA A 77 15.17 1.10 -8.31
CA ALA A 77 15.41 -0.14 -7.59
C ALA A 77 15.87 0.11 -6.14
N ILE A 78 16.78 1.06 -5.91
CA ILE A 78 17.24 1.43 -4.57
C ILE A 78 16.09 1.97 -3.72
N ILE A 79 15.28 2.88 -4.28
CA ILE A 79 14.10 3.43 -3.61
C ILE A 79 13.09 2.32 -3.30
N ALA A 80 12.89 1.38 -4.23
CA ALA A 80 11.97 0.27 -4.05
C ALA A 80 12.37 -0.62 -2.87
N VAL A 81 13.67 -0.95 -2.76
CA VAL A 81 14.22 -1.74 -1.66
C VAL A 81 14.12 -0.98 -0.33
N ALA A 82 14.54 0.29 -0.30
CA ALA A 82 14.48 1.12 0.90
C ALA A 82 13.03 1.28 1.42
N GLY A 83 12.08 1.53 0.51
CA GLY A 83 10.65 1.58 0.84
C GLY A 83 10.15 0.26 1.42
N SER A 84 10.57 -0.87 0.84
CA SER A 84 10.14 -2.20 1.27
C SER A 84 10.72 -2.58 2.63
N ILE A 85 11.94 -2.14 2.94
CA ILE A 85 12.54 -2.27 4.28
C ILE A 85 11.73 -1.46 5.30
N LEU A 86 11.40 -0.20 5.00
CA LEU A 86 10.60 0.63 5.90
C LEU A 86 9.20 0.06 6.12
N GLN A 87 8.54 -0.41 5.05
CA GLN A 87 7.25 -1.09 5.11
C GLN A 87 7.33 -2.35 5.98
N SER A 88 8.37 -3.16 5.80
CA SER A 88 8.57 -4.40 6.55
C SER A 88 8.86 -4.13 8.03
N TRP A 89 9.65 -3.09 8.33
CA TRP A 89 9.89 -2.65 9.71
C TRP A 89 8.61 -2.13 10.38
N GLY A 90 7.77 -1.40 9.64
CA GLY A 90 6.46 -0.99 10.12
C GLY A 90 5.53 -2.19 10.34
N THR A 91 5.54 -3.15 9.42
CA THR A 91 4.71 -4.36 9.51
C THR A 91 5.13 -5.25 10.67
N SER A 92 6.43 -5.40 10.93
CA SER A 92 6.93 -6.20 12.05
C SER A 92 6.67 -5.54 13.40
N ALA A 93 6.70 -4.20 13.47
CA ALA A 93 6.41 -3.46 14.69
C ALA A 93 4.92 -3.54 15.11
N LEU A 94 3.98 -3.54 14.14
CA LEU A 94 2.54 -3.68 14.40
C LEU A 94 2.07 -5.13 14.46
N GLY A 95 2.64 -6.00 13.64
CA GLY A 95 2.15 -7.35 13.38
C GLY A 95 1.05 -7.40 12.31
N LEU A 96 0.93 -8.56 11.65
CA LEU A 96 0.09 -8.75 10.44
C LEU A 96 -1.41 -8.51 10.66
N LYS A 97 -1.94 -8.87 11.83
CA LYS A 97 -3.35 -8.61 12.17
C LYS A 97 -3.61 -7.11 12.28
N ALA A 98 -2.72 -6.41 12.96
CA ALA A 98 -2.85 -4.99 13.21
C ALA A 98 -2.69 -4.17 11.91
N THR A 99 -1.76 -4.55 11.02
CA THR A 99 -1.68 -3.96 9.67
C THR A 99 -2.89 -4.28 8.77
N SER A 100 -3.72 -5.24 9.18
CA SER A 100 -4.99 -5.59 8.53
C SER A 100 -6.22 -5.01 9.25
N GLY A 101 -6.01 -4.01 10.12
CA GLY A 101 -7.07 -3.24 10.77
C GLY A 101 -7.65 -3.85 12.04
N TRP A 102 -7.06 -4.91 12.63
CA TRP A 102 -7.44 -5.34 13.99
C TRP A 102 -7.03 -4.30 15.03
N PRO A 103 -7.89 -3.89 15.96
CA PRO A 103 -7.50 -2.95 17.01
C PRO A 103 -6.38 -3.51 17.90
N LEU A 104 -5.50 -2.61 18.35
CA LEU A 104 -4.52 -2.88 19.41
C LEU A 104 -5.02 -2.23 20.70
N GLY A 105 -5.37 -3.03 21.71
CA GLY A 105 -5.80 -2.53 23.02
C GLY A 105 -7.10 -1.72 23.01
N GLY A 106 -8.00 -1.98 22.07
CA GLY A 106 -9.28 -1.26 21.93
C GLY A 106 -9.22 -0.01 21.04
N SER A 107 -8.02 0.46 20.69
CA SER A 107 -7.80 1.55 19.74
C SER A 107 -7.30 1.03 18.40
N TYR A 108 -7.35 1.87 17.36
CA TYR A 108 -6.74 1.53 16.08
C TYR A 108 -5.23 1.29 16.22
N PRO A 109 -4.64 0.30 15.52
CA PRO A 109 -3.26 -0.13 15.67
C PRO A 109 -2.19 0.93 15.69
N ALA A 110 -2.25 1.85 14.74
CA ALA A 110 -1.19 2.81 14.52
C ALA A 110 -1.09 3.86 15.64
N ASP A 111 -2.19 4.13 16.34
CA ASP A 111 -2.27 5.23 17.32
C ASP A 111 -1.70 4.85 18.69
N GLY A 112 -1.85 3.58 19.09
CA GLY A 112 -1.27 3.06 20.33
C GLY A 112 0.14 2.50 20.18
N CYS A 113 0.69 2.41 18.96
CA CYS A 113 1.99 1.80 18.73
C CYS A 113 3.12 2.83 18.82
N THR A 114 4.05 2.62 19.75
CA THR A 114 5.28 3.42 19.88
C THR A 114 6.54 2.62 19.52
N LYS A 115 6.37 1.41 18.95
CA LYS A 115 7.47 0.51 18.60
C LYS A 115 7.97 0.74 17.17
N GLY A 116 9.25 0.44 16.94
CA GLY A 116 9.85 0.49 15.61
C GLY A 116 9.77 1.89 14.98
N PRO A 117 9.32 2.03 13.72
CA PRO A 117 9.24 3.33 13.07
C PRO A 117 8.03 4.17 13.54
N TYR A 118 7.09 3.58 14.30
CA TYR A 118 5.90 4.30 14.78
C TYR A 118 6.20 5.35 15.85
N LYS A 119 7.39 5.31 16.47
CA LYS A 119 7.86 6.39 17.36
C LYS A 119 8.12 7.72 16.64
N TYR A 120 8.24 7.70 15.31
CA TYR A 120 8.55 8.89 14.50
C TYR A 120 7.36 9.35 13.66
N HIS A 121 6.51 8.44 13.20
CA HIS A 121 5.40 8.74 12.32
C HIS A 121 4.23 7.77 12.57
N ARG A 122 2.99 8.19 12.31
CA ARG A 122 1.79 7.35 12.52
C ARG A 122 1.60 6.26 11.46
N HIS A 123 1.99 6.55 10.21
CA HIS A 123 1.84 5.60 9.08
C HIS A 123 3.15 5.31 8.35
N PRO A 124 4.23 4.88 9.04
CA PRO A 124 5.52 4.60 8.41
C PRO A 124 5.42 3.44 7.41
N GLN A 125 4.52 2.47 7.63
CA GLN A 125 4.25 1.40 6.67
C GLN A 125 3.75 1.96 5.33
N TYR A 126 2.87 2.96 5.36
CA TYR A 126 2.30 3.57 4.14
C TYR A 126 3.33 4.43 3.41
N ILE A 127 4.21 5.12 4.15
CA ILE A 127 5.35 5.82 3.56
C ILE A 127 6.26 4.80 2.85
N GLY A 128 6.65 3.73 3.54
CA GLY A 128 7.48 2.67 2.97
C GLY A 128 6.87 2.06 1.72
N GLN A 129 5.58 1.70 1.77
CA GLN A 129 4.85 1.12 0.64
C GLN A 129 4.72 2.10 -0.54
N SER A 130 4.50 3.39 -0.28
CA SER A 130 4.46 4.41 -1.33
C SER A 130 5.83 4.57 -2.00
N LEU A 131 6.91 4.59 -1.21
CA LEU A 131 8.28 4.58 -1.74
C LEU A 131 8.54 3.32 -2.58
N SER A 132 8.09 2.15 -2.11
CA SER A 132 8.19 0.91 -2.89
C SER A 132 7.47 1.03 -4.24
N PHE A 133 6.25 1.57 -4.27
CA PHE A 133 5.49 1.74 -5.50
C PHE A 133 6.17 2.70 -6.48
N ILE A 134 6.62 3.86 -5.98
CA ILE A 134 7.36 4.85 -6.77
C ILE A 134 8.65 4.24 -7.32
N GLY A 135 9.41 3.55 -6.47
CA GLY A 135 10.66 2.89 -6.86
C GLY A 135 10.45 1.82 -7.94
N LEU A 136 9.41 0.98 -7.80
CA LEU A 136 9.06 -0.02 -8.80
C LEU A 136 8.56 0.60 -10.12
N ALA A 137 7.87 1.73 -10.07
CA ALA A 137 7.48 2.47 -11.27
C ALA A 137 8.69 3.04 -12.02
N LEU A 138 9.65 3.61 -11.29
CA LEU A 138 10.92 4.08 -11.85
C LEU A 138 11.76 2.93 -12.40
N PHE A 139 11.85 1.82 -11.67
CA PHE A 139 12.53 0.61 -12.11
C PHE A 139 11.91 0.06 -13.40
N GLY A 140 10.58 0.06 -13.50
CA GLY A 140 9.91 -0.42 -14.70
C GLY A 140 9.97 0.54 -15.88
N GLY A 141 10.14 1.84 -15.63
CA GLY A 141 10.31 2.85 -16.67
C GLY A 141 9.19 2.87 -17.70
N SER A 142 7.96 2.50 -17.30
CA SER A 142 6.79 2.41 -18.17
C SER A 142 5.66 3.32 -17.65
N PRO A 143 4.94 4.04 -18.54
CA PRO A 143 3.78 4.85 -18.14
C PRO A 143 2.73 4.06 -17.37
N TYR A 144 2.52 2.77 -17.69
CA TYR A 144 1.58 1.91 -16.97
C TYR A 144 2.00 1.72 -15.50
N ALA A 145 3.30 1.56 -15.25
CA ALA A 145 3.82 1.41 -13.89
C ALA A 145 3.66 2.71 -13.10
N VAL A 146 3.84 3.87 -13.75
CA VAL A 146 3.56 5.19 -13.13
C VAL A 146 2.09 5.31 -12.75
N VAL A 147 1.16 4.93 -13.64
CA VAL A 147 -0.28 4.96 -13.34
C VAL A 147 -0.62 4.09 -12.12
N LEU A 148 -0.08 2.87 -12.04
CA LEU A 148 -0.28 1.99 -10.88
C LEU A 148 0.28 2.60 -9.59
N ALA A 149 1.48 3.17 -9.65
CA ALA A 149 2.09 3.80 -8.48
C ALA A 149 1.29 5.01 -7.99
N VAL A 150 0.79 5.85 -8.90
CA VAL A 150 -0.07 6.99 -8.55
C VAL A 150 -1.34 6.54 -7.84
N PHE A 151 -2.08 5.57 -8.39
CA PHE A 151 -3.30 5.09 -7.75
C PHE A 151 -3.02 4.33 -6.45
N GLY A 152 -1.94 3.53 -6.39
CA GLY A 152 -1.52 2.84 -5.17
C GLY A 152 -1.15 3.81 -4.05
N CYS A 153 -0.38 4.86 -4.35
CA CYS A 153 -0.04 5.91 -3.39
C CYS A 153 -1.28 6.72 -2.98
N ALA A 154 -2.17 7.05 -3.92
CA ALA A 154 -3.43 7.73 -3.62
C ALA A 154 -4.30 6.90 -2.67
N ALA A 155 -4.37 5.57 -2.86
CA ALA A 155 -5.07 4.67 -1.96
C ALA A 155 -4.48 4.69 -0.55
N LEU A 156 -3.15 4.73 -0.40
CA LEU A 156 -2.48 4.78 0.90
C LEU A 156 -2.67 6.12 1.63
N VAL A 157 -2.60 7.23 0.89
CA VAL A 157 -2.93 8.57 1.43
C VAL A 157 -4.39 8.64 1.84
N PHE A 158 -5.29 8.04 1.05
CA PHE A 158 -6.70 8.01 1.41
C PHE A 158 -6.96 7.08 2.61
N ALA A 159 -6.25 5.95 2.71
CA ALA A 159 -6.32 5.06 3.85
C ALA A 159 -5.90 5.77 5.14
N SER A 160 -4.78 6.50 5.14
CA SER A 160 -4.35 7.27 6.33
C SER A 160 -5.39 8.30 6.76
N HIS A 161 -6.02 8.98 5.81
CA HIS A 161 -7.12 9.92 6.09
C HIS A 161 -8.36 9.24 6.66
N VAL A 162 -8.79 8.13 6.05
CA VAL A 162 -9.94 7.34 6.53
C VAL A 162 -9.66 6.83 7.94
N GLU A 163 -8.47 6.30 8.20
CA GLU A 163 -8.06 5.83 9.53
C GLU A 163 -8.05 6.96 10.54
N GLY A 164 -7.48 8.12 10.19
CA GLY A 164 -7.43 9.30 11.04
C GLY A 164 -8.81 9.77 11.55
N LYS A 165 -9.88 9.59 10.77
CA LYS A 165 -11.25 9.91 11.20
C LYS A 165 -11.79 8.95 12.27
N HIS A 166 -11.33 7.71 12.28
CA HIS A 166 -11.83 6.66 13.16
C HIS A 166 -10.98 6.49 14.44
N LEU A 167 -9.95 7.33 14.61
CA LEU A 167 -9.09 7.38 15.81
C LEU A 167 -9.71 8.15 16.98
N LYS A 168 -10.79 8.90 16.76
CA LYS A 168 -11.37 9.82 17.76
C LYS A 168 -12.70 9.35 18.34
N THR A 169 -13.06 8.09 18.16
CA THR A 169 -14.30 7.46 18.65
C THR A 169 -13.98 6.19 19.39
#